data_AF-A0A7L5A7U8-F1
#
_entry.id   AF-A0A7L5A7U8-F1
#
_cell.length_a   1.000
_cell.length_b   1.000
_cell.length_c   1.000
_cell.angle_alpha   90.00
_cell.angle_beta   90.00
_cell.angle_gamma   90.00
#
_symmetry.space_group_name_H-M   'P 1'
#
loop_
_entity.id
_entity.type
_entity.pdbx_description
1 polymer ?
#
loop_
_entity_poly.entity_id
_entity_poly.type
_entity_poly.pdbx_seq_one_letter_code
_entity_poly.pdbx_strand_id
1 'polypeptide(L)'
;MNCKTFQNELPDLLLAPADQRNPAAVAHMKECPPCEQEFLSFQATFGLLDSWTAPEPSPYFDQKVTVRIREEQAAPKMGWFERLRTHLQLNTGRQFRPIMAGALAVVLLASGGTATLSTFMRPAQPENVTVSATVDDLQILDRNEQAFQQMDQLLQDDDAPAAAPDQAHDSTQPIA
;
A
#
# COMPACT_ATOMS: atom_id res chain seq x y z
N MET A 1 -15.64 27.13 -6.66
CA MET A 1 -14.73 25.95 -6.68
C MET A 1 -14.75 25.31 -8.06
N ASN A 2 -13.90 24.33 -8.34
CA ASN A 2 -13.91 23.61 -9.62
C ASN A 2 -14.57 22.23 -9.48
N CYS A 3 -14.95 21.61 -10.62
CA CYS A 3 -15.66 20.33 -10.64
C CYS A 3 -14.85 19.19 -10.00
N LYS A 4 -13.52 19.16 -10.18
CA LYS A 4 -12.67 18.13 -9.55
C LYS A 4 -12.68 18.24 -8.03
N THR A 5 -12.69 19.46 -7.49
CA THR A 5 -12.79 19.69 -6.05
C THR A 5 -14.17 19.27 -5.54
N PHE A 6 -15.25 19.56 -6.27
CA PHE A 6 -16.59 19.12 -5.92
C PHE A 6 -16.71 17.59 -5.80
N GLN A 7 -16.11 16.84 -6.73
CA GLN A 7 -16.16 15.38 -6.72
C GLN A 7 -15.59 14.76 -5.42
N ASN A 8 -14.62 15.41 -4.78
CA ASN A 8 -14.07 14.94 -3.51
C ASN A 8 -15.02 15.22 -2.33
N GLU A 9 -15.84 16.26 -2.42
CA GLU A 9 -16.78 16.68 -1.36
C GLU A 9 -18.18 16.05 -1.53
N LEU A 10 -18.39 15.32 -2.63
CA LEU A 10 -19.67 14.70 -2.99
C LEU A 10 -20.14 13.67 -1.94
N PRO A 11 -19.29 12.77 -1.41
CA PRO A 11 -19.70 11.83 -0.37
C PRO A 11 -20.13 12.53 0.93
N ASP A 12 -19.41 13.57 1.33
CA ASP A 12 -19.68 14.29 2.58
C ASP A 12 -21.01 15.05 2.50
N LEU A 13 -21.33 15.62 1.33
CA LEU A 13 -22.63 16.24 1.07
C LEU A 13 -23.81 15.26 1.21
N LEU A 14 -23.61 14.00 0.82
CA LEU A 14 -24.66 12.99 0.84
C LEU A 14 -24.81 12.32 2.21
N LEU A 15 -23.71 11.98 2.87
CA LEU A 15 -23.71 11.24 4.14
C LEU A 15 -23.98 12.13 5.35
N ALA A 16 -23.66 13.42 5.26
CA ALA A 16 -23.85 14.38 6.35
C ALA A 16 -24.60 15.65 5.88
N PRO A 17 -25.85 15.54 5.39
CA PRO A 17 -26.59 16.67 4.83
C PRO A 17 -26.95 17.75 5.86
N ALA A 18 -26.97 17.39 7.15
CA ALA A 18 -27.20 18.32 8.26
C ALA A 18 -25.96 19.17 8.60
N ASP A 19 -24.78 18.70 8.21
CA ASP A 19 -23.53 19.42 8.38
C ASP A 19 -23.37 20.39 7.20
N GLN A 20 -23.76 21.65 7.39
CA GLN A 20 -23.49 22.78 6.47
C GLN A 20 -21.99 23.07 6.27
N ARG A 21 -21.11 22.09 6.49
CA ARG A 21 -19.65 22.21 6.43
C ARG A 21 -19.14 22.56 5.03
N ASN A 22 -19.95 22.38 3.99
CA ASN A 22 -19.57 22.66 2.61
C ASN A 22 -20.58 23.54 1.85
N PRO A 23 -20.75 24.82 2.24
CA PRO A 23 -21.65 25.74 1.54
C PRO A 23 -21.15 26.05 0.12
N ALA A 24 -19.83 26.05 -0.07
CA ALA A 24 -19.20 26.19 -1.38
C ALA A 24 -19.57 25.03 -2.32
N ALA A 25 -19.74 23.82 -1.77
CA ALA A 25 -20.07 22.64 -2.54
C ALA A 25 -21.51 22.69 -3.06
N VAL A 26 -22.44 23.06 -2.19
CA VAL A 26 -23.85 23.29 -2.52
C VAL A 26 -24.02 24.43 -3.53
N ALA A 27 -23.26 25.52 -3.38
CA ALA A 27 -23.33 26.65 -4.31
C ALA A 27 -22.97 26.25 -5.74
N HIS A 28 -21.87 25.54 -5.94
CA HIS A 28 -21.47 25.09 -7.27
C HIS A 28 -22.41 24.06 -7.88
N MET A 29 -22.96 23.14 -7.05
CA MET A 29 -23.94 22.17 -7.53
C MET A 29 -25.12 22.89 -8.19
N LYS A 30 -25.57 24.01 -7.62
CA LYS A 30 -26.66 24.84 -8.18
C LYS A 30 -26.25 25.64 -9.43
N GLU A 31 -24.96 25.95 -9.57
CA GLU A 31 -24.42 26.73 -10.69
C GLU A 31 -23.96 25.85 -11.86
N CYS A 32 -23.72 24.56 -11.63
CA CYS A 32 -23.07 23.64 -12.57
C CYS A 32 -23.95 22.39 -12.82
N PRO A 33 -24.75 22.39 -13.92
CA PRO A 33 -25.62 21.28 -14.28
C PRO A 33 -24.97 19.89 -14.35
N PRO A 34 -23.73 19.71 -14.88
CA PRO A 34 -23.13 18.37 -14.90
C PRO A 34 -22.82 17.85 -13.49
N CYS A 35 -22.41 18.72 -12.57
CA CYS A 35 -22.15 18.34 -11.18
C CYS A 35 -23.44 18.00 -10.42
N GLU A 36 -24.55 18.69 -10.71
CA GLU A 36 -25.87 18.32 -10.20
C GLU A 36 -26.30 16.93 -10.69
N GLN A 37 -26.11 16.64 -11.97
CA GLN A 37 -26.43 15.32 -12.53
C GLN A 37 -25.59 14.21 -11.91
N GLU A 38 -24.28 14.44 -11.73
CA GLU A 38 -23.40 13.51 -11.02
C GLU A 38 -23.90 13.25 -9.59
N PHE A 39 -24.25 14.30 -8.85
CA PHE A 39 -24.77 14.18 -7.49
C PHE A 39 -26.08 13.37 -7.43
N LEU A 40 -27.01 13.62 -8.35
CA LEU A 40 -28.27 12.86 -8.43
C LEU A 40 -28.03 11.38 -8.75
N SER A 41 -27.08 11.07 -9.65
CA SER A 41 -26.72 9.68 -9.95
C SER A 41 -26.11 8.96 -8.74
N PHE A 42 -25.31 9.67 -7.95
CA PHE A 42 -24.72 9.15 -6.72
C PHE A 42 -25.78 8.92 -5.64
N GLN A 43 -26.73 9.85 -5.51
CA GLN A 43 -27.88 9.70 -4.62
C GLN A 43 -28.76 8.51 -5.00
N ALA A 44 -29.01 8.29 -6.29
CA ALA A 44 -29.74 7.12 -6.77
C ALA A 44 -29.01 5.82 -6.41
N THR A 45 -27.68 5.79 -6.51
CA THR A 45 -26.87 4.63 -6.13
C THR A 45 -26.98 4.33 -4.64
N PHE A 46 -26.92 5.35 -3.78
CA PHE A 46 -27.12 5.17 -2.34
C PHE A 46 -28.55 4.72 -2.00
N GLY A 47 -29.55 5.22 -2.71
CA GLY A 47 -30.93 4.74 -2.56
C GLY A 47 -31.09 3.25 -2.89
N LEU A 48 -30.29 2.69 -3.81
CA LEU A 48 -30.24 1.24 -4.05
C LEU A 48 -29.58 0.50 -2.89
N LEU A 49 -28.55 1.07 -2.27
CA LEU A 49 -27.91 0.47 -1.08
C LEU A 49 -28.87 0.46 0.12
N ASP A 50 -29.75 1.46 0.26
CA ASP A 50 -30.76 1.50 1.31
C ASP A 50 -31.82 0.39 1.16
N SER A 51 -32.02 -0.11 -0.06
CA SER A 51 -32.91 -1.26 -0.31
C SER A 51 -32.31 -2.60 0.12
N TRP A 52 -31.01 -2.64 0.42
CA TRP A 52 -30.33 -3.85 0.83
C TRP A 52 -30.76 -4.25 2.25
N THR A 53 -31.54 -5.32 2.37
CA THR A 53 -31.90 -5.90 3.66
C THR A 53 -30.72 -6.68 4.23
N ALA A 54 -30.24 -6.29 5.41
CA ALA A 54 -29.19 -7.02 6.10
C ALA A 54 -29.65 -8.46 6.40
N PRO A 55 -28.80 -9.48 6.16
CA PRO A 55 -29.11 -10.84 6.55
C PRO A 55 -29.22 -10.94 8.08
N GLU A 56 -30.11 -11.80 8.59
CA GLU A 56 -30.21 -12.01 10.03
C GLU A 56 -28.85 -12.49 10.57
N PRO A 57 -28.38 -11.89 11.68
CA PRO A 57 -27.13 -12.31 12.30
C PRO A 57 -27.26 -13.77 12.77
N SER A 58 -26.15 -14.51 12.75
CA SER A 58 -26.18 -15.90 13.23
C SER A 58 -26.69 -15.95 14.68
N PRO A 59 -27.43 -17.00 15.10
CA PRO A 59 -27.99 -17.09 16.47
C PRO A 59 -26.98 -16.95 17.61
N TYR A 60 -25.70 -17.21 17.32
CA TYR A 60 -24.59 -17.12 18.30
C TYR A 60 -23.77 -15.84 18.18
N PHE A 61 -24.13 -14.92 17.28
CA PHE A 61 -23.36 -13.70 17.04
C PHE A 61 -23.28 -12.85 18.31
N ASP A 62 -24.41 -12.54 18.92
CA ASP A 62 -24.46 -11.70 20.13
C ASP A 62 -23.73 -12.33 21.31
N GLN A 63 -23.83 -13.66 21.45
CA GLN A 63 -23.08 -14.39 22.47
C GLN A 63 -21.57 -14.29 22.22
N LYS A 64 -21.11 -14.51 21.00
CA LYS A 64 -19.69 -14.41 20.63
C LYS A 64 -19.17 -12.97 20.81
N VAL A 65 -19.95 -11.97 20.42
CA VAL A 65 -19.60 -10.56 20.60
C VAL A 65 -19.49 -10.24 22.09
N THR A 66 -20.46 -10.66 22.90
CA THR A 66 -20.42 -10.43 24.35
C THR A 66 -19.23 -11.11 25.01
N VAL A 67 -18.92 -12.36 24.62
CA VAL A 67 -17.74 -13.08 25.12
C VAL A 67 -16.46 -12.34 24.73
N ARG A 68 -16.32 -11.93 23.46
CA ARG A 68 -15.15 -11.16 22.99
C ARG A 68 -15.01 -9.83 23.72
N ILE A 69 -16.10 -9.10 23.94
CA ILE A 69 -16.05 -7.85 24.71
C ILE A 69 -15.55 -8.10 26.13
N ARG A 70 -16.00 -9.17 26.79
CA ARG A 70 -15.54 -9.52 28.14
C ARG A 70 -14.08 -9.97 28.16
N GLU A 71 -13.65 -10.74 27.17
CA GLU A 71 -12.25 -11.15 27.02
C GLU A 71 -11.34 -9.92 26.83
N GLU A 72 -11.72 -8.97 25.98
CA GLU A 72 -10.96 -7.72 25.79
C GLU A 72 -11.00 -6.81 27.03
N GLN A 73 -12.11 -6.78 27.77
CA GLN A 73 -12.19 -6.04 29.03
C GLN A 73 -11.38 -6.67 30.16
N ALA A 74 -11.27 -8.01 30.18
CA ALA A 74 -10.48 -8.77 31.13
C ALA A 74 -9.01 -8.88 30.72
N ALA A 75 -8.69 -8.60 29.45
CA ALA A 75 -7.32 -8.49 28.98
C ALA A 75 -6.57 -7.44 29.81
N PRO A 76 -5.27 -7.66 30.09
CA PRO A 76 -4.48 -6.71 30.87
C PRO A 76 -4.55 -5.35 30.20
N LYS A 77 -4.82 -4.31 31.01
CA LYS A 77 -4.86 -2.93 30.55
C LYS A 77 -3.57 -2.65 29.77
N MET A 78 -3.71 -2.21 28.51
CA MET A 78 -2.58 -1.85 27.65
C MET A 78 -1.56 -1.03 28.43
N GLY A 79 -0.30 -1.46 28.36
CA GLY A 79 0.82 -0.72 28.90
C GLY A 79 0.83 0.71 28.35
N TRP A 80 1.40 1.64 29.11
CA TRP A 80 1.53 3.03 28.66
C TRP A 80 2.29 3.13 27.34
N PHE A 81 3.24 2.21 27.10
CA PHE A 81 4.01 2.11 25.86
C PHE A 81 3.17 1.63 24.69
N GLU A 82 2.39 0.55 24.87
CA GLU A 82 1.42 0.08 23.88
C GLU A 82 0.40 1.17 23.54
N ARG A 83 -0.12 1.88 24.55
CA ARG A 83 -1.05 3.00 24.35
C ARG A 83 -0.40 4.14 23.56
N LEU A 84 0.85 4.49 23.86
CA LEU A 84 1.59 5.51 23.11
C LEU A 84 1.80 5.06 21.66
N ARG A 85 2.23 3.81 21.44
CA ARG A 85 2.42 3.23 20.12
C ARG A 85 1.13 3.19 19.31
N THR A 86 0.01 2.77 19.90
CA THR A 86 -1.29 2.73 19.21
C THR A 86 -1.75 4.14 18.86
N HIS A 87 -1.59 5.11 19.75
CA HIS A 87 -1.87 6.52 19.41
C HIS A 87 -0.93 7.01 18.30
N LEU A 88 0.34 6.64 18.34
CA LEU A 88 1.33 7.02 17.33
C LEU A 88 1.14 6.28 16.00
N GLN A 89 0.39 5.19 15.92
CA GLN A 89 0.10 4.49 14.68
C GLN A 89 -1.25 4.92 14.09
N LEU A 90 -2.27 5.06 14.94
CA LEU A 90 -3.64 5.35 14.51
C LEU A 90 -3.91 6.85 14.30
N ASN A 91 -3.21 7.74 15.02
CA ASN A 91 -3.44 9.19 14.94
C ASN A 91 -2.40 9.94 14.07
N THR A 92 -1.33 9.27 13.64
CA THR A 92 -0.12 9.96 13.13
C THR A 92 -0.10 10.17 11.62
N GLY A 93 -1.14 9.77 10.89
CA GLY A 93 -1.19 9.95 9.44
C GLY A 93 -1.21 11.43 8.98
N ARG A 94 -1.82 12.34 9.75
CA ARG A 94 -2.03 13.74 9.31
C ARG A 94 -1.51 14.82 10.26
N GLN A 95 -1.51 14.62 11.57
CA GLN A 95 -1.25 15.70 12.52
C GLN A 95 0.23 15.87 12.92
N PHE A 96 1.06 14.82 12.78
CA PHE A 96 2.48 14.89 13.17
C PHE A 96 3.43 15.26 12.03
N ARG A 97 2.95 15.31 10.78
CA ARG A 97 3.75 15.75 9.61
C ARG A 97 4.43 17.12 9.80
N PRO A 98 3.75 18.18 10.31
CA PRO A 98 4.40 19.47 10.50
C PRO A 98 5.43 19.45 11.64
N ILE A 99 5.19 18.67 12.70
CA ILE A 99 6.12 18.57 13.84
C ILE A 99 7.38 17.79 13.44
N MET A 100 7.22 16.68 12.72
CA MET A 100 8.35 15.92 12.16
C MET A 100 9.17 16.77 11.18
N ALA A 101 8.53 17.52 10.28
CA ALA A 101 9.21 18.42 9.36
C ALA A 101 9.96 19.54 10.09
N GLY A 102 9.34 20.12 11.13
CA GLY A 102 9.97 21.13 11.98
C GLY A 102 11.17 20.58 12.77
N ALA A 103 11.05 19.39 13.34
CA ALA A 103 12.13 18.73 14.05
C ALA A 103 13.31 18.39 13.11
N LEU A 104 13.02 17.87 11.91
CA LEU A 104 14.05 17.64 10.87
C LEU A 104 14.75 18.93 10.47
N ALA A 105 14.00 20.02 10.29
CA ALA A 105 14.58 21.33 9.96
C ALA A 105 15.49 21.85 11.07
N VAL A 106 15.07 21.72 12.34
CA VAL A 106 15.90 22.13 13.50
C VAL A 106 17.14 21.24 13.62
N VAL A 107 17.02 19.94 13.41
CA VAL A 107 18.18 19.02 13.41
C VAL A 107 19.14 19.38 12.29
N LEU A 108 18.67 19.65 11.08
CA LEU A 108 19.51 20.08 9.94
C LEU A 108 20.21 21.42 10.20
N LEU A 109 19.55 22.35 10.90
CA LEU A 109 20.14 23.62 11.31
C LEU A 109 21.17 23.44 12.43
N ALA A 110 20.86 22.61 13.43
CA ALA A 110 21.73 22.35 14.58
C ALA A 110 22.95 21.48 14.22
N SER A 111 22.82 20.54 13.28
CA SER A 111 23.91 19.70 12.79
C SER A 111 24.81 20.42 11.77
N GLY A 112 24.61 21.71 11.52
CA GLY A 112 25.37 22.48 10.54
C GLY A 112 25.01 22.07 9.11
N GLY A 113 23.93 22.65 8.56
CA GLY A 113 23.45 22.40 7.20
C GLY A 113 24.46 22.62 6.07
N THR A 114 25.68 23.10 6.35
CA THR A 114 26.78 23.17 5.38
C THR A 114 27.72 21.96 5.44
N ALA A 115 27.90 21.31 6.59
CA ALA A 115 28.78 20.14 6.72
C ALA A 115 28.10 18.86 6.19
N THR A 116 26.79 18.73 6.37
CA THR A 116 26.02 17.63 5.77
C THR A 116 25.84 17.83 4.27
N LEU A 117 25.55 19.05 3.80
CA LEU A 117 25.41 19.35 2.37
C LEU A 117 26.73 19.18 1.59
N SER A 118 27.87 19.54 2.19
CA SER A 118 29.20 19.32 1.57
C SER A 118 29.65 17.86 1.58
N THR A 119 29.10 17.03 2.46
CA THR A 119 29.29 15.57 2.41
C THR A 119 28.43 14.93 1.32
N PHE A 120 27.22 15.44 1.08
CA PHE A 120 26.36 15.03 -0.04
C PHE A 120 26.81 15.58 -1.41
N MET A 121 27.54 16.70 -1.47
CA MET A 121 28.07 17.30 -2.71
C MET A 121 29.54 16.95 -3.00
N ARG A 122 30.17 16.07 -2.20
CA ARG A 122 31.44 15.47 -2.60
C ARG A 122 31.16 14.50 -3.75
N PRO A 123 31.84 14.60 -4.90
CA PRO A 123 31.80 13.54 -5.90
C PRO A 123 32.49 12.32 -5.28
N ALA A 124 31.68 11.47 -4.65
CA ALA A 124 32.11 10.16 -4.20
C ALA A 124 32.40 9.34 -5.44
N GLN A 125 33.62 8.82 -5.50
CA GLN A 125 34.02 7.74 -6.38
C GLN A 125 33.05 6.54 -6.22
N PRO A 126 32.95 5.67 -7.24
CA PRO A 126 31.84 4.73 -7.36
C PRO A 126 32.08 3.55 -6.41
N GLU A 127 31.52 3.62 -5.21
CA GLU A 127 31.38 2.44 -4.37
C GLU A 127 30.05 2.50 -3.62
N ASN A 128 29.24 1.46 -3.88
CA ASN A 128 28.17 0.94 -3.03
C ASN A 128 26.85 1.71 -3.12
N VAL A 129 26.22 1.62 -4.29
CA VAL A 129 24.80 1.94 -4.50
C VAL A 129 23.99 1.15 -3.47
N THR A 130 23.54 1.84 -2.42
CA THR A 130 22.54 1.30 -1.51
C THR A 130 21.24 1.30 -2.29
N VAL A 131 20.92 0.11 -2.80
CA VAL A 131 19.74 -0.18 -3.60
C VAL A 131 18.50 0.25 -2.79
N SER A 132 17.67 1.13 -3.39
CA SER A 132 16.37 1.53 -2.82
C SER A 132 15.60 0.28 -2.40
N ALA A 133 14.88 0.31 -1.27
CA ALA A 133 14.12 -0.85 -0.78
C ALA A 133 13.17 -1.45 -1.84
N THR A 134 12.69 -0.63 -2.79
CA THR A 134 11.93 -1.10 -3.95
C THR A 134 12.77 -1.83 -5.00
N VAL A 135 14.03 -1.49 -5.19
CA VAL A 135 14.93 -2.18 -6.11
C VAL A 135 15.49 -3.45 -5.47
N ASP A 136 15.67 -3.47 -4.14
CA ASP A 136 16.01 -4.70 -3.39
C ASP A 136 14.85 -5.70 -3.47
N ASP A 137 13.61 -5.23 -3.33
CA ASP A 137 12.39 -6.04 -3.50
C ASP A 137 12.28 -6.60 -4.94
N LEU A 138 12.56 -5.79 -5.96
CA LEU A 138 12.60 -6.27 -7.35
C LEU A 138 13.73 -7.28 -7.59
N GLN A 139 14.89 -7.12 -6.95
CA GLN A 139 15.99 -8.08 -7.03
C GLN A 139 15.68 -9.40 -6.31
N ILE A 140 14.92 -9.35 -5.21
CA ILE A 140 14.45 -10.55 -4.51
C ILE A 140 13.46 -11.32 -5.39
N LEU A 141 12.53 -10.63 -6.05
CA LEU A 141 11.59 -11.26 -6.99
C LEU A 141 12.31 -11.90 -8.20
N ASP A 142 13.30 -11.21 -8.78
CA ASP A 142 14.09 -11.72 -9.90
C ASP A 142 14.90 -12.98 -9.53
N ARG A 143 15.48 -13.03 -8.32
CA ARG A 143 16.19 -14.22 -7.82
C ARG A 143 15.27 -15.41 -7.61
N ASN A 144 14.04 -15.19 -7.17
CA ASN A 144 13.07 -16.28 -6.99
C ASN A 144 12.68 -16.91 -8.33
N GLU A 145 12.47 -16.09 -9.37
CA GLU A 145 12.19 -16.58 -10.73
C GLU A 145 13.33 -17.46 -11.26
N GLN A 146 14.57 -17.03 -11.08
CA GLN A 146 15.76 -17.80 -11.46
C GLN A 146 15.86 -19.14 -10.70
N ALA A 147 15.51 -19.15 -9.42
CA ALA A 147 15.49 -20.38 -8.62
C ALA A 147 14.46 -21.40 -9.15
N PHE A 148 13.27 -20.94 -9.58
CA PHE A 148 12.28 -21.81 -10.21
C PHE A 148 12.77 -22.38 -11.53
N GLN A 149 13.43 -21.56 -12.37
CA GLN A 149 14.01 -22.03 -13.64
C GLN A 149 15.12 -23.06 -13.42
N GLN A 150 15.94 -22.90 -12.39
CA GLN A 150 16.99 -23.86 -12.05
C GLN A 150 16.38 -25.19 -11.57
N MET A 151 15.31 -25.15 -10.78
CA MET A 151 14.59 -26.36 -10.36
C MET A 151 13.96 -27.09 -11.55
N ASP A 152 13.38 -26.36 -12.50
CA ASP A 152 12.79 -26.94 -13.71
C ASP A 152 13.85 -27.62 -14.58
N GLN A 153 15.04 -27.02 -14.73
CA GLN A 153 16.16 -27.64 -15.43
C GLN A 153 16.67 -28.92 -14.75
N LEU A 154 16.78 -28.93 -13.41
CA LEU A 154 17.21 -30.14 -12.69
C LEU A 154 16.18 -31.27 -12.80
N LEU A 155 14.89 -30.95 -12.75
CA LEU A 155 13.82 -31.92 -12.98
C LEU A 155 13.86 -32.46 -14.42
N GLN A 156 14.13 -31.59 -15.39
CA GLN A 156 14.27 -31.97 -16.80
C GLN A 156 15.52 -32.85 -17.06
N ASP A 157 16.61 -32.59 -16.34
CA ASP A 157 17.86 -33.37 -16.41
C ASP A 157 17.72 -34.72 -15.67
N ASP A 158 16.95 -34.79 -14.58
CA ASP A 158 16.63 -36.05 -13.89
C ASP A 158 15.66 -36.93 -14.73
N ASP A 159 14.85 -36.33 -15.60
CA ASP A 159 13.99 -37.01 -16.57
C ASP A 159 14.72 -37.37 -17.90
N ALA A 160 16.00 -37.02 -18.05
CA ALA A 160 16.78 -37.36 -19.24
C ALA A 160 17.25 -38.84 -19.18
N PRO A 161 16.79 -39.72 -20.08
CA PRO A 161 17.24 -41.10 -20.08
C PRO A 161 18.72 -41.15 -20.46
N ALA A 162 19.53 -41.78 -19.60
CA ALA A 162 20.94 -42.05 -19.81
C ALA A 162 21.19 -42.70 -21.18
N ALA A 163 21.54 -41.88 -22.17
CA ALA A 163 21.98 -42.34 -23.48
C ALA A 163 23.47 -42.71 -23.38
N ALA A 164 23.71 -44.01 -23.28
CA ALA A 164 25.03 -44.63 -23.40
C ALA A 164 25.74 -44.22 -24.70
N PRO A 165 27.08 -44.02 -24.71
CA PRO A 165 27.82 -43.94 -25.95
C PRO A 165 28.38 -45.34 -26.25
N ASP A 166 27.80 -46.05 -27.21
CA ASP A 166 28.48 -47.18 -27.84
C ASP A 166 28.28 -47.16 -29.36
N GLN A 167 29.42 -47.30 -30.05
CA GLN A 167 29.63 -47.73 -31.45
C GLN A 167 29.38 -46.69 -32.57
N ALA A 168 30.43 -46.15 -33.21
CA ALA A 168 31.31 -46.75 -34.24
C ALA A 168 30.68 -46.79 -35.64
N HIS A 169 31.16 -45.89 -36.51
CA HIS A 169 31.22 -45.98 -37.99
C HIS A 169 32.10 -44.80 -38.44
N ASP A 170 33.39 -44.95 -38.68
CA ASP A 170 34.08 -45.57 -39.82
C ASP A 170 33.68 -45.02 -41.21
N SER A 171 34.71 -44.45 -41.86
CA SER A 171 34.88 -44.13 -43.29
C SER A 171 33.98 -43.02 -43.89
N THR A 172 34.49 -41.86 -44.32
CA THR A 172 35.35 -41.70 -45.52
C THR A 172 35.93 -40.27 -45.61
N GLN A 173 37.21 -40.19 -46.01
CA GLN A 173 38.13 -39.10 -46.47
C GLN A 173 37.55 -37.89 -47.27
N PRO A 174 38.32 -36.80 -47.62
CA PRO A 174 39.78 -36.73 -47.86
C PRO A 174 40.55 -35.46 -47.42
N ILE A 175 41.90 -35.55 -47.32
CA ILE A 175 42.84 -34.42 -47.47
C ILE A 175 44.06 -34.93 -48.27
N ALA A 176 44.58 -34.06 -49.13
CA ALA A 176 45.71 -34.20 -50.06
C ALA A 176 47.00 -34.81 -49.48
#